data_AF-A0A535D0U0-F1
#
_entry.id   AF-A0A535D0U0-F1
#
_cell.length_a   1.000
_cell.length_b   1.000
_cell.length_c   1.000
_cell.angle_alpha   90.00
_cell.angle_beta   90.00
_cell.angle_gamma   90.00
#
_symmetry.space_group_name_H-M   'P 1'
#
loop_
_entity.id
_entity.type
_entity.pdbx_description
1 polymer ?
#
loop_
_entity_poly.entity_id
_entity_poly.type
_entity_poly.pdbx_seq_one_letter_code
_entity_poly.pdbx_strand_id
1 'polypeptide(L)'
;MNDAVDLGTTLGELAREDDRPSPRLAAFDAVEARLAADVRAGRLSPFVRTRFRTRAASLQYRLAAADAREDEVARAATDLERELRAGATTALAAARPRARPASAGARTATKDVVIVGGGIVGLAAARQLARAGVRVVVIERGEIGGEASGRNGGQISCAGGLYVVMESDPIDPVDVLEYRRERGFVAEALDASACRRLLPSLTDRIKGGVFSPRHGQVDPVKTMRALARSARACGVDLWSNEEVTVIDVSAGAFRGVRTPRRHVAADVVLIAAGAWSGALARQAGVDLPVSPRRIQIIASEPTERMTDTLWGGNGLYSRQNSAGELHFGAEGPPWDPSVETFERRTTEPTLRRIARRMVELTPGLRGLRAKRAWSGIIGPSADGQPIIDVIEEPSGLALATGFGGNGFGTGPASGEAIAELILTAATSVDTTAMRLERFRAPS
;
A
#
# COMPACT_ATOMS: atom_id res chain seq x y z
N MET A 1 -19.93 3.67 2.35
CA MET A 1 -18.90 4.15 3.31
C MET A 1 -19.63 4.70 4.52
N ASN A 2 -20.15 3.80 5.37
CA ASN A 2 -21.04 4.20 6.47
C ASN A 2 -20.29 4.81 7.67
N ASP A 3 -18.95 4.83 7.62
CA ASP A 3 -18.08 5.35 8.68
C ASP A 3 -17.44 6.70 8.32
N ALA A 4 -17.91 7.38 7.27
CA ALA A 4 -17.39 8.69 6.89
C ALA A 4 -17.87 9.76 7.89
N VAL A 5 -16.96 10.60 8.35
CA VAL A 5 -17.24 11.69 9.29
C VAL A 5 -17.40 12.98 8.50
N ASP A 6 -18.51 13.69 8.69
CA ASP A 6 -18.66 15.07 8.20
C ASP A 6 -17.82 15.99 9.09
N LEU A 7 -17.00 16.83 8.46
CA LEU A 7 -16.10 17.74 9.17
C LEU A 7 -16.68 19.16 9.28
N GLY A 8 -17.56 19.57 8.35
CA GLY A 8 -18.25 20.87 8.37
C GLY A 8 -17.36 22.15 8.39
N THR A 9 -16.04 22.02 8.38
CA THR A 9 -15.06 23.11 8.59
C THR A 9 -14.22 23.36 7.34
N THR A 10 -13.60 24.54 7.22
CA THR A 10 -12.66 24.82 6.13
C THR A 10 -11.33 24.10 6.34
N LEU A 11 -10.58 23.87 5.25
CA LEU A 11 -9.23 23.33 5.35
C LEU A 11 -8.30 24.23 6.17
N GLY A 12 -8.48 25.55 6.07
CA GLY A 12 -7.71 26.52 6.85
C GLY A 12 -7.98 26.44 8.35
N GLU A 13 -9.24 26.22 8.76
CA GLU A 13 -9.62 26.02 10.17
C GLU A 13 -9.13 24.68 10.70
N LEU A 14 -9.29 23.61 9.91
CA LEU A 14 -8.79 22.28 10.26
C LEU A 14 -7.27 22.24 10.36
N ALA A 15 -6.57 23.05 9.54
CA ALA A 15 -5.13 23.21 9.56
C ALA A 15 -4.59 24.05 10.72
N ARG A 16 -5.44 24.73 11.51
CA ARG A 16 -4.97 25.53 12.66
C ARG A 16 -4.33 24.62 13.71
N GLU A 17 -3.21 25.08 14.25
CA GLU A 17 -2.51 24.42 15.35
C GLU A 17 -3.40 24.33 16.58
N ASP A 18 -3.39 23.16 17.20
CA ASP A 18 -3.48 23.07 18.66
C ASP A 18 -2.02 23.17 19.13
N ASP A 19 -1.72 24.12 20.02
CA ASP A 19 -0.38 24.61 20.44
C ASP A 19 0.54 23.55 21.10
N ARG A 20 0.25 22.27 20.92
CA ARG A 20 1.05 21.19 21.50
C ARG A 20 2.31 20.98 20.65
N PRO A 21 3.51 21.26 21.20
CA PRO A 21 4.74 21.06 20.47
C PRO A 21 4.87 19.59 20.04
N SER A 22 5.12 19.36 18.75
CA SER A 22 5.66 18.07 18.32
C SER A 22 6.93 17.81 19.14
N PRO A 23 7.12 16.61 19.72
CA PRO A 23 8.42 16.25 20.27
C PRO A 23 9.47 16.50 19.19
N ARG A 24 10.55 17.18 19.59
CA ARG A 24 11.59 17.63 18.67
C ARG A 24 12.14 16.45 17.87
N LEU A 25 11.95 16.50 16.55
CA LEU A 25 12.44 15.51 15.58
C LEU A 25 13.98 15.41 15.55
N ALA A 26 14.67 16.43 16.08
CA ALA A 26 16.13 16.58 16.03
C ALA A 26 16.92 15.33 16.47
N ALA A 27 16.45 14.59 17.48
CA ALA A 27 17.12 13.37 17.95
C ALA A 27 17.07 12.24 16.90
N PHE A 28 15.93 12.08 16.23
CA PHE A 28 15.77 11.11 15.15
C PHE A 28 16.41 11.57 13.85
N ASP A 29 16.39 12.87 13.54
CA ASP A 29 17.08 13.45 12.39
C ASP A 29 18.60 13.24 12.51
N ALA A 30 19.15 13.41 13.71
CA ALA A 30 20.56 13.14 14.00
C ALA A 30 20.94 11.67 13.79
N VAL A 31 20.07 10.73 14.20
CA VAL A 31 20.27 9.30 13.95
C VAL A 31 20.17 8.99 12.45
N GLU A 32 19.18 9.55 11.76
CA GLU A 32 19.01 9.35 10.33
C GLU A 32 20.23 9.85 9.54
N ALA A 33 20.76 11.02 9.91
CA ALA A 33 21.97 11.58 9.30
C ALA A 33 23.18 10.66 9.48
N ARG A 34 23.36 10.06 10.67
CA ARG A 34 24.41 9.05 10.92
C ARG A 34 24.22 7.80 10.07
N LEU A 35 23.00 7.25 10.04
CA LEU A 35 22.69 6.07 9.22
C LEU A 35 22.88 6.35 7.73
N ALA A 36 22.52 7.54 7.27
CA ALA A 36 22.75 7.97 5.88
C ALA A 36 24.25 8.08 5.55
N ALA A 37 25.06 8.59 6.47
CA ALA A 37 26.51 8.62 6.32
C ALA A 37 27.12 7.21 6.27
N ASP A 38 26.64 6.30 7.10
CA ASP A 38 27.09 4.90 7.11
C ASP A 38 26.68 4.14 5.84
N VAL A 39 25.48 4.38 5.31
CA VAL A 39 25.05 3.81 4.03
C VAL A 39 25.91 4.35 2.87
N ARG A 40 26.16 5.68 2.82
CA ARG A 40 27.04 6.27 1.80
C ARG A 40 28.46 5.73 1.86
N ALA A 41 28.94 5.42 3.07
CA ALA A 41 30.26 4.84 3.28
C ALA A 41 30.30 3.31 3.14
N GLY A 42 29.21 2.66 2.72
CA GLY A 42 29.13 1.21 2.54
C GLY A 42 29.16 0.39 3.82
N ARG A 43 29.06 1.02 5.00
CA ARG A 43 29.10 0.36 6.32
C ARG A 43 27.78 -0.28 6.71
N LEU A 44 26.66 0.17 6.13
CA LEU A 44 25.32 -0.35 6.38
C LEU A 44 24.55 -0.51 5.07
N SER A 45 23.67 -1.51 5.03
CA SER A 45 22.73 -1.68 3.92
C SER A 45 21.74 -0.48 3.86
N PRO A 46 21.39 0.02 2.65
CA PRO A 46 20.31 1.01 2.48
C PRO A 46 18.98 0.61 3.14
N PHE A 47 18.76 -0.70 3.34
CA PHE A 47 17.60 -1.25 4.01
C PHE A 47 17.51 -0.86 5.49
N VAL A 48 18.64 -0.71 6.19
CA VAL A 48 18.69 -0.30 7.60
C VAL A 48 18.17 1.14 7.75
N ARG A 49 18.61 2.05 6.87
CA ARG A 49 18.13 3.44 6.82
C ARG A 49 16.63 3.49 6.49
N THR A 50 16.17 2.65 5.57
CA THR A 50 14.75 2.57 5.19
C THR A 50 13.89 2.10 6.37
N ARG A 51 14.31 1.04 7.07
CA ARG A 51 13.64 0.56 8.28
C ARG A 51 13.66 1.57 9.42
N PHE A 52 14.77 2.29 9.59
CA PHE A 52 14.87 3.37 10.57
C PHE A 52 13.82 4.43 10.31
N ARG A 53 13.72 4.97 9.08
CA ARG A 53 12.68 5.95 8.72
C ARG A 53 11.27 5.47 9.05
N THR A 54 10.95 4.22 8.69
CA THR A 54 9.63 3.64 8.94
C THR A 54 9.30 3.52 10.43
N ARG A 55 10.26 3.06 11.26
CA ARG A 55 10.04 2.85 12.70
C ARG A 55 10.21 4.11 13.54
N ALA A 56 11.17 4.96 13.18
CA ALA A 56 11.47 6.23 13.82
C ALA A 56 10.25 7.11 13.83
N ALA A 57 9.62 7.23 12.67
CA ALA A 57 8.37 7.94 12.56
C ALA A 57 7.32 7.37 13.54
N SER A 58 7.13 6.05 13.63
CA SER A 58 6.04 5.48 14.47
C SER A 58 6.26 5.71 15.95
N LEU A 59 7.54 5.71 16.33
CA LEU A 59 7.99 6.03 17.66
C LEU A 59 7.83 7.52 17.96
N GLN A 60 8.20 8.43 17.04
CA GLN A 60 7.96 9.87 17.14
C GLN A 60 6.48 10.18 17.39
N TYR A 61 5.57 9.55 16.63
CA TYR A 61 4.14 9.75 16.80
C TYR A 61 3.62 9.28 18.16
N ARG A 62 4.04 8.09 18.62
CA ARG A 62 3.63 7.57 19.95
C ARG A 62 4.15 8.45 21.09
N LEU A 63 5.40 8.90 20.99
CA LEU A 63 6.00 9.80 21.96
C LEU A 63 5.31 11.17 21.97
N ALA A 64 4.90 11.66 20.80
CA ALA A 64 4.09 12.88 20.67
C ALA A 64 2.72 12.74 21.31
N ALA A 65 2.04 11.62 21.05
CA ALA A 65 0.73 11.35 21.63
C ALA A 65 0.77 11.12 23.15
N ALA A 66 1.93 10.79 23.70
CA ALA A 66 2.14 10.54 25.13
C ALA A 66 2.75 11.74 25.89
N ASP A 67 2.92 12.89 25.22
CA ASP A 67 3.61 14.07 25.78
C ASP A 67 4.99 13.73 26.39
N ALA A 68 5.75 12.85 25.71
CA ALA A 68 7.03 12.35 26.19
C ALA A 68 8.11 13.43 26.30
N ARG A 69 8.98 13.32 27.31
CA ARG A 69 10.06 14.29 27.56
C ARG A 69 11.22 14.16 26.57
N GLU A 70 12.00 15.22 26.37
CA GLU A 70 13.10 15.28 25.39
C GLU A 70 14.15 14.17 25.60
N ASP A 71 14.43 13.81 26.85
CA ASP A 71 15.35 12.72 27.21
C ASP A 71 14.76 11.33 26.88
N GLU A 72 13.43 11.17 26.94
CA GLU A 72 12.74 9.95 26.54
C GLU A 72 12.74 9.77 25.03
N VAL A 73 12.56 10.87 24.28
CA VAL A 73 12.66 10.90 22.82
C VAL A 73 14.08 10.55 22.35
N ALA A 74 15.10 11.12 22.99
CA ALA A 74 16.50 10.84 22.66
C ALA A 74 16.92 9.39 22.96
N ARG A 75 16.47 8.83 24.09
CA ARG A 75 16.68 7.41 24.43
C ARG A 75 16.01 6.49 23.40
N ALA A 76 14.74 6.75 23.10
CA ALA A 76 13.97 5.97 22.14
C ALA A 76 14.60 5.96 20.73
N ALA A 77 15.13 7.11 20.27
CA ALA A 77 15.83 7.21 19.00
C ALA A 77 17.15 6.39 18.99
N THR A 78 17.90 6.43 20.08
CA THR A 78 19.17 5.69 20.25
C THR A 78 18.94 4.19 20.36
N ASP A 79 17.90 3.76 21.07
CA ASP A 79 17.55 2.35 21.24
C ASP A 79 17.08 1.75 19.91
N LEU A 80 16.28 2.49 19.14
CA LEU A 80 15.87 2.07 17.81
C LEU A 80 17.07 1.92 16.85
N GLU A 81 18.05 2.84 16.90
CA GLU A 81 19.29 2.69 16.13
C GLU A 81 20.03 1.42 16.51
N ARG A 82 20.21 1.18 17.81
CA ARG A 82 20.92 0.02 18.34
C ARG A 82 20.26 -1.28 17.91
N GLU A 83 18.93 -1.37 18.02
CA GLU A 83 18.14 -2.52 17.60
C GLU A 83 18.33 -2.82 16.11
N LEU A 84 18.25 -1.79 15.26
CA LEU A 84 18.38 -1.95 13.81
C LEU A 84 19.80 -2.29 13.37
N ARG A 85 20.83 -1.80 14.08
CA ARG A 85 22.23 -2.18 13.83
C ARG A 85 22.51 -3.62 14.28
N ALA A 86 21.97 -4.06 15.41
CA ALA A 86 22.15 -5.42 15.92
C ALA A 86 21.54 -6.49 14.99
N GLY A 87 20.47 -6.15 14.27
CA GLY A 87 19.86 -7.01 13.25
C GLY A 87 20.61 -7.07 11.91
N ALA A 88 21.72 -6.34 11.75
CA ALA A 88 22.48 -6.27 10.49
C ALA A 88 23.73 -7.17 10.46
N THR A 89 24.08 -7.84 11.56
CA THR A 89 25.37 -8.54 11.77
C THR A 89 25.38 -10.06 11.52
N THR A 90 24.46 -10.62 10.73
CA THR A 90 24.54 -12.06 10.38
C THR A 90 24.15 -12.31 8.92
N ALA A 91 25.15 -12.41 8.04
CA ALA A 91 25.02 -12.97 6.68
C ALA A 91 26.40 -13.28 6.08
N LEU A 92 26.65 -14.55 5.72
CA LEU A 92 27.61 -15.08 4.72
C LEU A 92 27.56 -16.64 4.82
N ALA A 93 27.43 -17.47 3.78
CA ALA A 93 27.50 -17.30 2.34
C ALA A 93 27.00 -18.57 1.56
N ALA A 94 26.35 -18.31 0.41
CA ALA A 94 26.38 -18.96 -0.92
C ALA A 94 25.96 -20.45 -1.16
N ALA A 95 24.98 -20.64 -2.08
CA ALA A 95 25.12 -21.43 -3.31
C ALA A 95 23.98 -21.16 -4.35
N ARG A 96 24.29 -21.40 -5.63
CA ARG A 96 23.57 -21.01 -6.88
C ARG A 96 22.24 -21.74 -7.17
N PRO A 97 21.28 -21.12 -7.90
CA PRO A 97 20.13 -21.83 -8.46
C PRO A 97 20.45 -22.45 -9.84
N ARG A 98 20.05 -23.71 -10.04
CA ARG A 98 19.97 -24.35 -11.37
C ARG A 98 18.53 -24.24 -11.88
N ALA A 99 18.34 -23.59 -13.03
CA ALA A 99 17.10 -23.65 -13.79
C ALA A 99 16.97 -25.01 -14.50
N ARG A 100 15.77 -25.61 -14.47
CA ARG A 100 15.37 -26.72 -15.35
C ARG A 100 14.21 -26.23 -16.23
N PRO A 101 14.16 -26.54 -17.53
CA PRO A 101 13.06 -26.08 -18.37
C PRO A 101 11.80 -26.88 -18.08
N ALA A 102 10.66 -26.19 -18.13
CA ALA A 102 9.33 -26.77 -18.04
C ALA A 102 9.03 -27.64 -19.26
N SER A 103 8.57 -28.88 -19.02
CA SER A 103 7.97 -29.71 -20.06
C SER A 103 6.51 -29.30 -20.26
N ALA A 104 6.16 -28.91 -21.48
CA ALA A 104 4.78 -28.71 -21.90
C ALA A 104 4.04 -30.05 -22.01
N GLY A 105 2.80 -30.08 -21.53
CA GLY A 105 1.82 -31.10 -21.90
C GLY A 105 1.20 -31.85 -20.74
N ALA A 106 0.12 -31.29 -20.17
CA ALA A 106 -0.98 -32.06 -19.60
C ALA A 106 -2.21 -31.14 -19.53
N ARG A 107 -3.33 -31.52 -20.18
CA ARG A 107 -4.64 -30.95 -19.85
C ARG A 107 -4.96 -31.38 -18.42
N THR A 108 -4.84 -30.45 -17.49
CA THR A 108 -5.06 -30.68 -16.06
C THR A 108 -6.53 -30.97 -15.78
N ALA A 109 -6.79 -31.89 -14.84
CA ALA A 109 -8.08 -32.00 -14.18
C ALA A 109 -8.51 -30.62 -13.68
N THR A 110 -9.79 -30.28 -13.81
CA THR A 110 -10.33 -28.97 -13.40
C THR A 110 -10.03 -28.75 -11.93
N LYS A 111 -9.04 -27.91 -11.62
CA LYS A 111 -8.73 -27.54 -10.23
C LYS A 111 -9.86 -26.70 -9.66
N ASP A 112 -10.18 -26.93 -8.40
CA ASP A 112 -11.05 -26.04 -7.62
C ASP A 112 -10.19 -25.03 -6.86
N VAL A 113 -10.49 -23.74 -7.01
CA VAL A 113 -9.74 -22.66 -6.34
C VAL A 113 -10.66 -21.89 -5.41
N VAL A 114 -10.23 -21.78 -4.15
CA VAL A 114 -10.81 -20.85 -3.18
C VAL A 114 -9.95 -19.60 -3.10
N ILE A 115 -10.57 -18.43 -3.17
CA ILE A 115 -9.90 -17.14 -2.99
C ILE A 115 -10.44 -16.50 -1.71
N VAL A 116 -9.54 -16.23 -0.75
CA VAL A 116 -9.88 -15.54 0.50
C VAL A 116 -9.59 -14.05 0.33
N GLY A 117 -10.66 -13.25 0.25
CA GLY A 117 -10.60 -11.79 0.06
C GLY A 117 -11.25 -11.32 -1.24
N GLY A 118 -12.33 -10.56 -1.14
CA GLY A 118 -13.08 -9.97 -2.26
C GLY A 118 -12.57 -8.59 -2.68
N GLY A 119 -11.28 -8.32 -2.48
CA GLY A 119 -10.61 -7.09 -2.92
C GLY A 119 -10.28 -7.09 -4.41
N ILE A 120 -9.66 -6.01 -4.90
CA ILE A 120 -9.34 -5.84 -6.33
C ILE A 120 -8.46 -6.97 -6.89
N VAL A 121 -7.45 -7.40 -6.11
CA VAL A 121 -6.54 -8.49 -6.49
C VAL A 121 -7.27 -9.83 -6.55
N GLY A 122 -8.03 -10.16 -5.50
CA GLY A 122 -8.79 -11.41 -5.43
C GLY A 122 -9.81 -11.54 -6.55
N LEU A 123 -10.58 -10.47 -6.84
CA LEU A 123 -11.53 -10.49 -7.94
C LEU A 123 -10.87 -10.53 -9.33
N ALA A 124 -9.73 -9.87 -9.51
CA ALA A 124 -8.98 -9.93 -10.77
C ALA A 124 -8.45 -11.34 -11.03
N ALA A 125 -7.85 -11.97 -10.02
CA ALA A 125 -7.42 -13.36 -10.08
C ALA A 125 -8.59 -14.31 -10.34
N ALA A 126 -9.72 -14.13 -9.63
CA ALA A 126 -10.92 -14.94 -9.80
C ALA A 126 -11.44 -14.91 -11.25
N ARG A 127 -11.52 -13.70 -11.82
CA ARG A 127 -11.96 -13.49 -13.20
C ARG A 127 -11.03 -14.20 -14.18
N GLN A 128 -9.72 -14.11 -13.98
CA GLN A 128 -8.74 -14.72 -14.87
C GLN A 128 -8.76 -16.25 -14.79
N LEU A 129 -8.81 -16.81 -13.58
CA LEU A 129 -8.93 -18.25 -13.35
C LEU A 129 -10.22 -18.80 -13.97
N ALA A 130 -11.37 -18.15 -13.74
CA ALA A 130 -12.65 -18.60 -14.28
C ALA A 130 -12.69 -18.55 -15.81
N ARG A 131 -12.08 -17.54 -16.44
CA ARG A 131 -11.90 -17.50 -17.91
C ARG A 131 -11.06 -18.65 -18.45
N ALA A 132 -10.16 -19.19 -17.65
CA ALA A 132 -9.38 -20.39 -17.97
C ALA A 132 -10.12 -21.71 -17.68
N GLY A 133 -11.41 -21.65 -17.29
CA GLY A 133 -12.25 -22.83 -17.04
C GLY A 133 -12.08 -23.45 -15.65
N VAL A 134 -11.41 -22.74 -14.72
CA VAL A 134 -11.26 -23.16 -13.32
C VAL A 134 -12.55 -22.83 -12.55
N ARG A 135 -12.99 -23.73 -11.66
CA ARG A 135 -14.10 -23.41 -10.74
C ARG A 135 -13.55 -22.58 -9.59
N VAL A 136 -14.13 -21.39 -9.37
CA VAL A 136 -13.62 -20.42 -8.41
C VAL A 136 -14.71 -19.97 -7.46
N VAL A 137 -14.42 -20.05 -6.16
CA VAL A 137 -15.21 -19.41 -5.10
C VAL A 137 -14.38 -18.30 -4.47
N VAL A 138 -14.91 -17.08 -4.42
CA VAL A 138 -14.34 -15.97 -3.65
C VAL A 138 -15.14 -15.82 -2.36
N ILE A 139 -14.45 -15.84 -1.23
CA ILE A 139 -15.03 -15.72 0.11
C ILE A 139 -14.54 -14.41 0.73
N GLU A 140 -15.48 -13.51 1.05
CA GLU A 140 -15.25 -12.19 1.62
C GLU A 140 -16.04 -12.03 2.93
N ARG A 141 -15.35 -11.67 4.00
CA ARG A 141 -15.93 -11.55 5.35
C ARG A 141 -16.97 -10.44 5.47
N GLY A 142 -16.91 -9.42 4.62
CA GLY A 142 -17.85 -8.31 4.61
C GLY A 142 -18.42 -8.06 3.23
N GLU A 143 -18.51 -6.79 2.84
CA GLU A 143 -18.89 -6.41 1.49
C GLU A 143 -17.73 -6.61 0.51
N ILE A 144 -18.04 -7.07 -0.70
CA ILE A 144 -17.05 -7.17 -1.80
C ILE A 144 -16.43 -5.79 -2.06
N GLY A 145 -15.09 -5.74 -2.00
CA GLY A 145 -14.34 -4.50 -2.12
C GLY A 145 -14.53 -3.51 -0.96
N GLY A 146 -15.08 -3.94 0.18
CA GLY A 146 -15.43 -3.06 1.29
C GLY A 146 -14.23 -2.43 2.02
N GLU A 147 -13.05 -3.05 1.98
CA GLU A 147 -11.85 -2.55 2.67
C GLU A 147 -11.01 -1.59 1.79
N ALA A 148 -9.68 -1.71 1.77
CA ALA A 148 -8.80 -0.78 1.05
C ALA A 148 -9.19 -0.55 -0.41
N SER A 149 -9.68 -1.58 -1.11
CA SER A 149 -10.04 -1.48 -2.54
C SER A 149 -11.24 -0.57 -2.83
N GLY A 150 -12.18 -0.41 -1.91
CA GLY A 150 -13.34 0.49 -2.08
C GLY A 150 -13.17 1.83 -1.37
N ARG A 151 -12.18 1.94 -0.48
CA ARG A 151 -11.93 3.13 0.37
C ARG A 151 -10.71 3.95 -0.06
N ASN A 152 -9.96 3.55 -1.08
CA ASN A 152 -8.77 4.29 -1.52
C ASN A 152 -9.10 5.58 -2.28
N GLY A 153 -8.06 6.34 -2.61
CA GLY A 153 -8.16 7.56 -3.38
C GLY A 153 -8.73 7.37 -4.79
N GLY A 154 -8.58 6.21 -5.43
CA GLY A 154 -9.04 5.95 -6.81
C GLY A 154 -8.03 6.37 -7.87
N GLN A 155 -6.77 6.57 -7.49
CA GLN A 155 -5.69 6.87 -8.42
C GLN A 155 -5.24 5.60 -9.15
N ILE A 156 -5.01 5.73 -10.46
CA ILE A 156 -4.37 4.72 -11.31
C ILE A 156 -3.06 5.33 -11.79
N SER A 157 -1.96 4.94 -11.16
CA SER A 157 -0.66 5.54 -11.41
C SER A 157 0.47 4.60 -10.98
N CYS A 158 1.36 4.27 -11.92
CA CYS A 158 2.68 3.73 -11.61
C CYS A 158 3.67 4.89 -11.76
N ALA A 159 3.74 5.75 -10.75
CA ALA A 159 4.51 7.00 -10.74
C ALA A 159 4.03 8.12 -11.71
N GLY A 160 2.85 7.96 -12.30
CA GLY A 160 2.10 8.97 -13.06
C GLY A 160 1.59 10.17 -12.24
N GLY A 161 1.37 11.30 -12.93
CA GLY A 161 0.93 12.56 -12.35
C GLY A 161 2.08 13.51 -12.05
N LEU A 162 1.77 14.63 -11.39
CA LEU A 162 2.74 15.60 -10.92
C LEU A 162 3.18 15.26 -9.49
N TYR A 163 4.45 14.90 -9.30
CA TYR A 163 5.06 14.83 -7.97
C TYR A 163 5.82 16.11 -7.69
N VAL A 164 5.35 16.89 -6.72
CA VAL A 164 5.94 18.17 -6.31
C VAL A 164 6.98 17.93 -5.21
N VAL A 165 8.15 18.54 -5.37
CA VAL A 165 9.22 18.52 -4.37
C VAL A 165 9.25 19.87 -3.66
N MET A 166 8.98 19.86 -2.35
CA MET A 166 8.98 21.07 -1.53
C MET A 166 10.42 21.58 -1.35
N GLU A 167 10.59 22.88 -1.13
CA GLU A 167 11.91 23.45 -0.77
C GLU A 167 12.52 22.78 0.47
N SER A 168 11.67 22.42 1.44
CA SER A 168 12.06 21.74 2.68
C SER A 168 12.42 20.26 2.51
N ASP A 169 12.11 19.65 1.36
CA ASP A 169 12.39 18.23 1.15
C ASP A 169 13.91 18.01 0.98
N PRO A 170 14.48 16.91 1.50
CA PRO A 170 15.91 16.63 1.37
C PRO A 170 16.31 16.11 -0.02
N ILE A 171 15.33 15.79 -0.87
CA ILE A 171 15.51 15.25 -2.23
C ILE A 171 15.41 16.36 -3.27
N ASP A 172 16.00 16.14 -4.45
CA ASP A 172 15.86 17.00 -5.62
C ASP A 172 14.92 16.38 -6.67
N PRO A 173 14.16 17.17 -7.46
CA PRO A 173 13.41 16.65 -8.61
C PRO A 173 14.25 15.78 -9.56
N VAL A 174 15.53 16.07 -9.74
CA VAL A 174 16.43 15.27 -10.60
C VAL A 174 16.60 13.85 -10.06
N ASP A 175 16.78 13.67 -8.74
CA ASP A 175 16.90 12.34 -8.12
C ASP A 175 15.65 11.49 -8.36
N VAL A 176 14.47 12.12 -8.25
CA VAL A 176 13.17 11.46 -8.48
C VAL A 176 13.01 11.08 -9.95
N LEU A 177 13.46 11.94 -10.86
CA LEU A 177 13.42 11.70 -12.30
C LEU A 177 14.30 10.50 -12.67
N GLU A 178 15.54 10.46 -12.18
CA GLU A 178 16.48 9.37 -12.41
C GLU A 178 15.93 8.05 -11.87
N TYR A 179 15.48 8.04 -10.62
CA TYR A 179 14.85 6.87 -10.00
C TYR A 179 13.72 6.28 -10.85
N ARG A 180 12.88 7.14 -11.43
CA ARG A 180 11.76 6.74 -12.30
C ARG A 180 12.25 6.19 -13.64
N ARG A 181 13.20 6.85 -14.28
CA ARG A 181 13.73 6.44 -15.60
C ARG A 181 14.47 5.11 -15.53
N GLU A 182 15.26 4.87 -14.49
CA GLU A 182 15.92 3.58 -14.23
C GLU A 182 14.92 2.41 -14.16
N ARG A 183 13.67 2.69 -13.79
CA ARG A 183 12.59 1.69 -13.65
C ARG A 183 11.64 1.68 -14.85
N GLY A 184 12.02 2.36 -15.94
CA GLY A 184 11.27 2.37 -17.20
C GLY A 184 10.05 3.29 -17.22
N PHE A 185 9.89 4.18 -16.22
CA PHE A 185 8.79 5.14 -16.22
C PHE A 185 9.08 6.33 -17.14
N VAL A 186 8.05 6.73 -17.89
CA VAL A 186 8.07 7.99 -18.66
C VAL A 186 7.90 9.14 -17.68
N ALA A 187 8.92 10.00 -17.58
CA ALA A 187 8.95 11.11 -16.65
C ALA A 187 9.77 12.30 -17.20
N GLU A 188 9.33 13.50 -16.84
CA GLU A 188 10.00 14.78 -17.11
C GLU A 188 10.15 15.58 -15.82
N ALA A 189 11.29 16.25 -15.65
CA ALA A 189 11.45 17.23 -14.58
C ALA A 189 10.80 18.56 -15.01
N LEU A 190 10.11 19.18 -14.06
CA LEU A 190 9.45 20.46 -14.22
C LEU A 190 10.04 21.47 -13.24
N ASP A 191 10.29 22.68 -13.71
CA ASP A 191 10.57 23.82 -12.84
C ASP A 191 9.30 24.28 -12.09
N ALA A 192 9.47 25.15 -11.09
CA ALA A 192 8.36 25.65 -10.28
C ALA A 192 7.28 26.38 -11.09
N SER A 193 7.65 27.04 -12.20
CA SER A 193 6.71 27.75 -13.08
C SER A 193 5.85 26.76 -13.88
N ALA A 194 6.46 25.70 -14.40
CA ALA A 194 5.80 24.61 -15.09
C ALA A 194 4.85 23.84 -14.18
N CYS A 195 5.25 23.55 -12.93
CA CYS A 195 4.37 22.95 -11.94
C CYS A 195 3.12 23.80 -11.71
N ARG A 196 3.27 25.12 -11.56
CA ARG A 196 2.14 26.05 -11.36
C ARG A 196 1.27 26.22 -12.60
N ARG A 197 1.78 26.00 -13.81
CA ARG A 197 0.91 25.92 -15.00
C ARG A 197 -0.02 24.71 -14.96
N LEU A 198 0.43 23.58 -14.41
CA LEU A 198 -0.39 22.36 -14.24
C LEU A 198 -1.33 22.43 -13.03
N LEU A 199 -0.93 23.15 -11.98
CA LEU A 199 -1.69 23.36 -10.76
C LEU A 199 -1.53 24.81 -10.28
N PRO A 200 -2.38 25.75 -10.76
CA PRO A 200 -2.23 27.19 -10.49
C PRO A 200 -2.23 27.60 -9.02
N SER A 201 -2.90 26.83 -8.15
CA SER A 201 -2.98 27.10 -6.71
C SER A 201 -1.81 26.54 -5.89
N LEU A 202 -0.78 25.99 -6.55
CA LEU A 202 0.39 25.42 -5.91
C LEU A 202 1.26 26.53 -5.27
N THR A 203 1.84 26.23 -4.12
CA THR A 203 2.77 27.10 -3.40
C THR A 203 4.00 27.46 -4.24
N ASP A 204 4.63 28.60 -3.94
CA ASP A 204 5.91 29.03 -4.52
C ASP A 204 7.11 28.37 -3.84
N ARG A 205 6.94 27.81 -2.64
CA ARG A 205 7.98 27.12 -1.84
C ARG A 205 8.26 25.69 -2.32
N ILE A 206 8.59 25.54 -3.61
CA ILE A 206 8.91 24.26 -4.25
C ILE A 206 10.22 24.35 -5.04
N LYS A 207 10.99 23.26 -5.06
CA LYS A 207 12.17 23.14 -5.95
C LYS A 207 11.76 22.92 -7.41
N GLY A 208 10.58 22.33 -7.61
CA GLY A 208 10.07 21.87 -8.89
C GLY A 208 9.24 20.59 -8.71
N GLY A 209 9.19 19.76 -9.74
CA GLY A 209 8.50 18.50 -9.67
C GLY A 209 8.89 17.53 -10.77
N VAL A 210 8.31 16.32 -10.72
CA VAL A 210 8.45 15.31 -11.76
C VAL A 210 7.07 14.92 -12.26
N PHE A 211 6.83 15.18 -13.54
CA PHE A 211 5.58 14.84 -14.20
C PHE A 211 5.72 13.55 -15.00
N SER A 212 4.70 12.72 -14.92
CA SER A 212 4.60 11.48 -15.69
C SER A 212 3.22 11.41 -16.34
N PRO A 213 3.11 11.43 -17.68
CA PRO A 213 1.84 11.62 -18.38
C PRO A 213 0.89 10.40 -18.29
N ARG A 214 1.42 9.22 -17.94
CA ARG A 214 0.62 7.98 -17.81
C ARG A 214 0.00 7.89 -16.42
N HIS A 215 -1.11 8.58 -16.23
CA HIS A 215 -1.90 8.53 -15.01
C HIS A 215 -3.39 8.59 -15.31
N GLY A 216 -4.20 8.21 -14.33
CA GLY A 216 -5.65 8.28 -14.43
C GLY A 216 -6.32 8.15 -13.07
N GLN A 217 -7.63 8.28 -13.06
CA GLN A 217 -8.43 8.09 -11.86
C GLN A 217 -9.73 7.40 -12.19
N VAL A 218 -10.25 6.67 -11.21
CA VAL A 218 -11.55 6.01 -11.27
C VAL A 218 -12.28 6.20 -9.94
N ASP A 219 -13.56 5.88 -9.94
CA ASP A 219 -14.33 5.73 -8.72
C ASP A 219 -14.08 4.32 -8.16
N PRO A 220 -13.47 4.17 -6.96
CA PRO A 220 -13.14 2.86 -6.41
C PRO A 220 -14.36 1.96 -6.20
N VAL A 221 -15.46 2.54 -5.71
CA VAL A 221 -16.70 1.80 -5.42
C VAL A 221 -17.32 1.29 -6.72
N LYS A 222 -17.41 2.14 -7.75
CA LYS A 222 -17.91 1.72 -9.06
C LYS A 222 -17.00 0.68 -9.71
N THR A 223 -15.68 0.83 -9.56
CA THR A 223 -14.68 -0.11 -10.08
C THR A 223 -14.86 -1.49 -9.44
N MET A 224 -14.96 -1.55 -8.11
CA MET A 224 -15.17 -2.82 -7.41
C MET A 224 -16.49 -3.49 -7.78
N ARG A 225 -17.58 -2.72 -7.90
CA ARG A 225 -18.88 -3.24 -8.37
C ARG A 225 -18.79 -3.77 -9.80
N ALA A 226 -18.11 -3.07 -10.69
CA ALA A 226 -17.91 -3.51 -12.07
C ALA A 226 -17.08 -4.79 -12.15
N LEU A 227 -15.99 -4.87 -11.40
CA LEU A 227 -15.12 -6.05 -11.35
C LEU A 227 -15.86 -7.26 -10.76
N ALA A 228 -16.64 -7.07 -9.69
CA ALA A 228 -17.46 -8.13 -9.10
C ALA A 228 -18.52 -8.66 -10.08
N ARG A 229 -19.21 -7.78 -10.81
CA ARG A 229 -20.14 -8.19 -11.88
C ARG A 229 -19.42 -8.95 -12.99
N SER A 230 -18.24 -8.49 -13.40
CA SER A 230 -17.43 -9.16 -14.41
C SER A 230 -16.96 -10.54 -13.97
N ALA A 231 -16.57 -10.71 -12.70
CA ALA A 231 -16.20 -12.01 -12.14
C ALA A 231 -17.38 -12.99 -12.15
N ARG A 232 -18.56 -12.55 -11.68
CA ARG A 232 -19.80 -13.37 -11.75
C ARG A 232 -20.16 -13.78 -13.17
N ALA A 233 -20.04 -12.86 -14.12
CA ALA A 233 -20.30 -13.14 -15.53
C ALA A 233 -19.33 -14.18 -16.13
N CYS A 234 -18.16 -14.39 -15.51
CA CYS A 234 -17.22 -15.46 -15.87
C CYS A 234 -17.50 -16.78 -15.12
N GLY A 235 -18.55 -16.86 -14.29
CA GLY A 235 -18.89 -18.07 -13.52
C GLY A 235 -18.27 -18.16 -12.13
N VAL A 236 -17.71 -17.06 -11.59
CA VAL A 236 -17.18 -17.03 -10.22
C VAL A 236 -18.31 -16.96 -9.20
N ASP A 237 -18.28 -17.86 -8.22
CA ASP A 237 -19.15 -17.81 -7.04
C ASP A 237 -18.61 -16.78 -6.03
N LEU A 238 -19.36 -15.70 -5.81
CA LEU A 238 -18.96 -14.64 -4.88
C LEU A 238 -19.79 -14.70 -3.59
N TRP A 239 -19.15 -15.04 -2.47
CA TRP A 239 -19.78 -15.08 -1.15
C TRP A 239 -19.30 -13.89 -0.31
N SER A 240 -20.21 -12.94 -0.10
CA SER A 240 -20.03 -11.82 0.84
C SER A 240 -20.57 -12.16 2.22
N ASN A 241 -20.12 -11.43 3.24
CA ASN A 241 -20.49 -11.65 4.63
C ASN A 241 -20.24 -13.10 5.07
N GLU A 242 -19.14 -13.68 4.60
CA GLU A 242 -18.68 -15.03 4.93
C GLU A 242 -17.20 -14.96 5.30
N GLU A 243 -16.87 -15.28 6.55
CA GLU A 243 -15.49 -15.24 7.01
C GLU A 243 -14.87 -16.63 6.94
N VAL A 244 -13.72 -16.74 6.28
CA VAL A 244 -12.85 -17.90 6.44
C VAL A 244 -12.18 -17.82 7.80
N THR A 245 -12.50 -18.76 8.67
CA THR A 245 -11.95 -18.85 10.03
C THR A 245 -10.83 -19.88 10.13
N VAL A 246 -10.84 -20.90 9.26
CA VAL A 246 -9.82 -21.96 9.23
C VAL A 246 -9.30 -22.20 7.81
N ILE A 247 -7.96 -22.25 7.66
CA ILE A 247 -7.26 -22.84 6.50
C ILE A 247 -6.86 -24.27 6.87
N ASP A 248 -7.43 -25.27 6.20
CA ASP A 248 -7.16 -26.69 6.47
C ASP A 248 -5.94 -27.16 5.67
N VAL A 249 -4.89 -27.54 6.39
CA VAL A 249 -3.66 -28.12 5.85
C VAL A 249 -3.42 -29.46 6.53
N SER A 250 -3.29 -30.52 5.75
CA SER A 250 -2.98 -31.85 6.26
C SER A 250 -1.97 -32.56 5.36
N ALA A 251 -1.02 -33.25 6.00
CA ALA A 251 0.07 -33.95 5.32
C ALA A 251 0.82 -33.08 4.29
N GLY A 252 1.12 -31.83 4.63
CA GLY A 252 1.87 -30.90 3.78
C GLY A 252 1.09 -30.34 2.58
N ALA A 253 -0.23 -30.47 2.56
CA ALA A 253 -1.07 -29.98 1.47
C ALA A 253 -2.33 -29.28 2.00
N PHE A 254 -2.72 -28.20 1.32
CA PHE A 254 -4.02 -27.57 1.50
C PHE A 254 -5.15 -28.54 1.14
N ARG A 255 -6.23 -28.53 1.93
CA ARG A 255 -7.42 -29.39 1.72
C ARG A 255 -8.72 -28.63 1.57
N GLY A 256 -8.77 -27.39 2.06
CA GLY A 256 -10.00 -26.63 2.09
C GLY A 256 -10.00 -25.51 3.10
N VAL A 257 -11.11 -24.79 3.17
CA VAL A 257 -11.34 -23.74 4.16
C VAL A 257 -12.61 -23.99 4.94
N ARG A 258 -12.66 -23.54 6.20
CA ARG A 258 -13.90 -23.49 6.98
C ARG A 258 -14.33 -22.07 7.24
N THR A 259 -15.64 -21.92 7.30
CA THR A 259 -16.38 -20.72 7.68
C THR A 259 -17.38 -21.11 8.77
N PRO A 260 -18.03 -20.15 9.46
CA PRO A 260 -19.08 -20.48 10.42
C PRO A 260 -20.24 -21.29 9.83
N ARG A 261 -20.46 -21.24 8.52
CA ARG A 261 -21.62 -21.85 7.85
C ARG A 261 -21.30 -23.13 7.08
N ARG A 262 -20.04 -23.37 6.72
CA ARG A 262 -19.67 -24.40 5.74
C ARG A 262 -18.20 -24.75 5.74
N HIS A 263 -17.93 -25.92 5.22
CA HIS A 263 -16.61 -26.41 4.84
C HIS A 263 -16.54 -26.48 3.30
N VAL A 264 -15.45 -25.98 2.73
CA VAL A 264 -15.22 -25.98 1.28
C VAL A 264 -13.91 -26.69 0.99
N ALA A 265 -13.98 -27.86 0.37
CA ALA A 265 -12.80 -28.55 -0.16
C ALA A 265 -12.37 -27.91 -1.48
N ALA A 266 -11.06 -27.79 -1.69
CA ALA A 266 -10.47 -27.25 -2.92
C ALA A 266 -9.02 -27.69 -3.06
N ASP A 267 -8.47 -27.59 -4.29
CA ASP A 267 -7.10 -27.97 -4.60
C ASP A 267 -6.10 -26.84 -4.29
N VAL A 268 -6.57 -25.59 -4.40
CA VAL A 268 -5.74 -24.41 -4.19
C VAL A 268 -6.50 -23.36 -3.38
N VAL A 269 -5.79 -22.70 -2.48
CA VAL A 269 -6.22 -21.45 -1.83
C VAL A 269 -5.33 -20.29 -2.24
N LEU A 270 -5.93 -19.19 -2.69
CA LEU A 270 -5.28 -17.90 -2.84
C LEU A 270 -5.65 -16.99 -1.67
N ILE A 271 -4.65 -16.62 -0.86
CA ILE A 271 -4.81 -15.62 0.20
C ILE A 271 -4.59 -14.22 -0.39
N ALA A 272 -5.69 -13.51 -0.66
CA ALA A 272 -5.74 -12.14 -1.17
C ALA A 272 -6.43 -11.18 -0.18
N ALA A 273 -6.35 -11.48 1.12
CA ALA A 273 -7.08 -10.81 2.20
C ALA A 273 -6.41 -9.50 2.71
N GLY A 274 -5.53 -8.88 1.93
CA GLY A 274 -4.86 -7.63 2.29
C GLY A 274 -4.20 -7.67 3.68
N ALA A 275 -4.55 -6.71 4.54
CA ALA A 275 -4.00 -6.61 5.89
C ALA A 275 -4.27 -7.83 6.80
N TRP A 276 -5.25 -8.67 6.46
CA TRP A 276 -5.61 -9.87 7.22
C TRP A 276 -4.91 -11.13 6.73
N SER A 277 -4.15 -11.06 5.64
CA SER A 277 -3.45 -12.21 5.07
C SER A 277 -2.50 -12.90 6.05
N GLY A 278 -1.83 -12.14 6.93
CA GLY A 278 -0.85 -12.70 7.86
C GLY A 278 -1.45 -13.67 8.87
N ALA A 279 -2.67 -13.39 9.38
CA ALA A 279 -3.35 -14.28 10.32
C ALA A 279 -3.80 -15.58 9.64
N LEU A 280 -4.27 -15.50 8.39
CA LEU A 280 -4.72 -16.65 7.61
C LEU A 280 -3.55 -17.54 7.18
N ALA A 281 -2.48 -16.95 6.66
CA ALA A 281 -1.31 -17.69 6.19
C ALA A 281 -0.60 -18.45 7.33
N ARG A 282 -0.60 -17.88 8.55
CA ARG A 282 -0.02 -18.53 9.73
C ARG A 282 -0.69 -19.85 10.09
N GLN A 283 -2.00 -20.00 9.82
CA GLN A 283 -2.70 -21.27 10.03
C GLN A 283 -2.19 -22.38 9.12
N ALA A 284 -1.62 -22.01 7.96
CA ALA A 284 -0.95 -22.91 7.03
C ALA A 284 0.57 -23.03 7.29
N GLY A 285 1.06 -22.51 8.42
CA GLY A 285 2.50 -22.54 8.75
C GLY A 285 3.36 -21.53 8.01
N VAL A 286 2.76 -20.51 7.37
CA VAL A 286 3.48 -19.50 6.59
C VAL A 286 3.41 -18.13 7.26
N ASP A 287 4.56 -17.60 7.66
CA ASP A 287 4.65 -16.25 8.20
C ASP A 287 4.79 -15.19 7.09
N LEU A 288 3.92 -14.18 7.15
CA LEU A 288 3.94 -13.05 6.24
C LEU A 288 4.40 -11.78 6.98
N PRO A 289 5.38 -11.04 6.44
CA PRO A 289 5.81 -9.76 7.00
C PRO A 289 4.86 -8.64 6.55
N VAL A 290 3.56 -8.84 6.74
CA VAL A 290 2.49 -7.91 6.37
C VAL A 290 1.85 -7.40 7.64
N SER A 291 1.86 -6.08 7.81
CA SER A 291 1.31 -5.45 9.01
C SER A 291 0.20 -4.47 8.67
N PRO A 292 -0.91 -4.46 9.42
CA PRO A 292 -2.02 -3.56 9.16
C PRO A 292 -1.62 -2.12 9.46
N ARG A 293 -2.03 -1.18 8.60
CA ARG A 293 -1.80 0.26 8.76
C ARG A 293 -3.05 1.02 8.37
N ARG A 294 -3.45 1.99 9.19
CA ARG A 294 -4.54 2.92 8.85
C ARG A 294 -4.01 4.05 7.96
N ILE A 295 -4.77 4.36 6.91
CA ILE A 295 -4.58 5.50 6.00
C ILE A 295 -5.87 6.31 6.02
N GLN A 296 -5.78 7.65 6.05
CA GLN A 296 -6.94 8.55 6.12
C GLN A 296 -6.98 9.50 4.92
N ILE A 297 -8.19 9.77 4.44
CA ILE A 297 -8.45 10.64 3.29
C ILE A 297 -9.49 11.67 3.70
N ILE A 298 -9.30 12.91 3.24
CA ILE A 298 -10.27 13.98 3.28
C ILE A 298 -10.84 14.15 1.86
N ALA A 299 -12.15 14.31 1.75
CA ALA A 299 -12.77 14.87 0.57
C ALA A 299 -13.34 16.25 0.86
N SER A 300 -13.14 17.16 -0.09
CA SER A 300 -13.69 18.51 -0.03
C SER A 300 -15.14 18.57 -0.51
N GLU A 301 -15.76 19.73 -0.36
CA GLU A 301 -16.87 20.12 -1.22
C GLU A 301 -16.43 20.22 -2.70
N PRO A 302 -17.37 20.10 -3.66
CA PRO A 302 -17.08 20.36 -5.07
C PRO A 302 -16.49 21.76 -5.31
N THR A 303 -15.50 21.86 -6.17
CA THR A 303 -14.94 23.12 -6.67
C THR A 303 -14.80 23.10 -8.19
N GLU A 304 -14.51 24.25 -8.80
CA GLU A 304 -14.21 24.35 -10.23
C GLU A 304 -13.06 23.42 -10.61
N ARG A 305 -13.03 23.00 -11.88
CA ARG A 305 -11.99 22.09 -12.37
C ARG A 305 -10.63 22.79 -12.31
N MET A 306 -9.78 22.35 -11.39
CA MET A 306 -8.43 22.90 -11.20
C MET A 306 -7.41 22.24 -12.12
N THR A 307 -7.50 20.92 -12.25
CA THR A 307 -6.55 20.13 -13.03
C THR A 307 -7.12 18.75 -13.35
N ASP A 308 -6.72 18.18 -14.49
CA ASP A 308 -6.92 16.77 -14.82
C ASP A 308 -5.80 15.87 -14.27
N THR A 309 -4.72 16.50 -13.82
CA THR A 309 -3.50 15.85 -13.35
C THR A 309 -3.68 15.30 -11.95
N LEU A 310 -3.33 14.02 -11.74
CA LEU A 310 -3.09 13.54 -10.39
C LEU A 310 -1.89 14.29 -9.83
N TRP A 311 -1.93 14.76 -8.59
CA TRP A 311 -0.76 15.38 -7.99
C TRP A 311 -0.47 14.81 -6.61
N GLY A 312 0.78 14.93 -6.21
CA GLY A 312 1.25 14.61 -4.88
C GLY A 312 2.48 15.45 -4.55
N GLY A 313 2.95 15.34 -3.33
CA GLY A 313 3.97 16.21 -2.77
C GLY A 313 3.63 16.56 -1.34
N ASN A 314 4.61 17.06 -0.58
CA ASN A 314 4.46 17.29 0.85
C ASN A 314 3.79 16.10 1.56
N GLY A 315 4.24 14.87 1.28
CA GLY A 315 3.70 13.64 1.88
C GLY A 315 2.28 13.23 1.47
N LEU A 316 1.61 13.96 0.57
CA LEU A 316 0.23 13.67 0.16
C LEU A 316 0.16 13.15 -1.27
N TYR A 317 -0.91 12.42 -1.56
CA TYR A 317 -1.42 12.25 -2.91
C TYR A 317 -2.81 12.88 -3.01
N SER A 318 -3.21 13.26 -4.22
CA SER A 318 -4.41 14.07 -4.43
C SER A 318 -4.98 13.91 -5.83
N ARG A 319 -6.29 14.13 -5.94
CA ARG A 319 -7.00 14.19 -7.22
C ARG A 319 -8.26 15.04 -7.10
N GLN A 320 -8.79 15.45 -8.24
CA GLN A 320 -10.14 16.01 -8.36
C GLN A 320 -11.04 15.07 -9.15
N ASN A 321 -12.11 14.57 -8.52
CA ASN A 321 -13.05 13.65 -9.16
C ASN A 321 -13.95 14.39 -10.18
N SER A 322 -14.76 13.64 -10.94
CA SER A 322 -15.65 14.22 -11.96
C SER A 322 -16.84 15.00 -11.37
N ALA A 323 -17.11 14.87 -10.07
CA ALA A 323 -18.08 15.68 -9.34
C ALA A 323 -17.46 16.97 -8.76
N GLY A 324 -16.19 17.25 -9.08
CA GLY A 324 -15.48 18.45 -8.62
C GLY A 324 -14.87 18.34 -7.22
N GLU A 325 -15.08 17.24 -6.50
CA GLU A 325 -14.53 17.07 -5.14
C GLU A 325 -13.04 16.70 -5.21
N LEU A 326 -12.24 17.33 -4.36
CA LEU A 326 -10.85 16.95 -4.14
C LEU A 326 -10.81 15.79 -3.16
N HIS A 327 -10.07 14.73 -3.48
CA HIS A 327 -9.77 13.63 -2.56
C HIS A 327 -8.27 13.62 -2.33
N PHE A 328 -7.85 13.75 -1.06
CA PHE A 328 -6.44 13.82 -0.70
C PHE A 328 -6.16 13.24 0.68
N GLY A 329 -4.92 12.84 0.86
CA GLY A 329 -4.50 11.90 1.90
C GLY A 329 -3.77 10.76 1.20
N ALA A 330 -3.44 9.65 1.83
CA ALA A 330 -2.85 9.72 3.16
C ALA A 330 -1.34 9.86 3.02
N GLU A 331 -0.79 10.29 4.12
CA GLU A 331 0.63 10.32 4.38
C GLU A 331 1.20 8.89 4.43
N GLY A 332 2.32 8.67 3.75
CA GLY A 332 3.17 7.50 3.96
C GLY A 332 4.30 7.82 4.96
N PRO A 333 5.01 6.81 5.50
CA PRO A 333 6.23 7.06 6.26
C PRO A 333 7.22 7.95 5.47
N PRO A 334 7.92 8.89 6.12
CA PRO A 334 8.00 9.10 7.57
C PRO A 334 6.90 10.00 8.15
N TRP A 335 5.91 10.44 7.36
CA TRP A 335 5.01 11.53 7.72
C TRP A 335 3.77 11.10 8.52
N ASP A 336 3.19 9.95 8.16
CA ASP A 336 2.22 9.23 8.98
C ASP A 336 2.74 7.83 9.25
N PRO A 337 3.38 7.64 10.39
CA PRO A 337 3.89 6.36 10.75
C PRO A 337 2.82 5.62 11.49
N SER A 338 1.84 5.25 10.68
CA SER A 338 0.66 4.51 11.08
C SER A 338 1.08 3.38 12.02
N VAL A 339 0.44 3.39 13.19
CA VAL A 339 0.56 2.32 14.18
C VAL A 339 0.00 1.04 13.56
N GLU A 340 0.52 -0.12 13.96
CA GLU A 340 -0.08 -1.39 13.59
C GLU A 340 -1.51 -1.42 14.13
N THR A 341 -2.52 -1.33 13.26
CA THR A 341 -3.91 -1.25 13.71
C THR A 341 -4.89 -1.69 12.65
N PHE A 342 -5.94 -2.38 13.10
CA PHE A 342 -7.14 -2.66 12.31
C PHE A 342 -8.27 -1.66 12.59
N GLU A 343 -8.05 -0.67 13.45
CA GLU A 343 -9.06 0.34 13.77
C GLU A 343 -9.32 1.28 12.60
N ARG A 344 -10.58 1.35 12.17
CA ARG A 344 -11.02 2.17 11.03
C ARG A 344 -11.46 3.58 11.40
N ARG A 345 -11.51 3.94 12.68
CA ARG A 345 -11.91 5.29 13.10
C ARG A 345 -10.84 6.30 12.65
N THR A 346 -11.26 7.39 12.03
CA THR A 346 -10.38 8.52 11.73
C THR A 346 -9.99 9.24 13.02
N THR A 347 -8.75 9.72 13.10
CA THR A 347 -8.28 10.54 14.23
C THR A 347 -8.15 12.00 13.82
N GLU A 348 -8.60 12.91 14.69
CA GLU A 348 -8.47 14.35 14.47
C GLU A 348 -7.00 14.79 14.26
N PRO A 349 -6.00 14.34 15.05
CA PRO A 349 -4.60 14.70 14.81
C PRO A 349 -4.11 14.40 13.38
N THR A 350 -4.48 13.25 12.83
CA THR A 350 -4.11 12.86 11.46
C THR A 350 -4.84 13.73 10.43
N LEU A 351 -6.14 14.02 10.63
CA LEU A 351 -6.90 14.88 9.71
C LEU A 351 -6.39 16.33 9.70
N ARG A 352 -6.06 16.90 10.87
CA ARG A 352 -5.45 18.24 10.98
C ARG A 352 -4.13 18.30 10.23
N ARG A 353 -3.29 17.27 10.37
CA ARG A 353 -1.99 17.19 9.68
C ARG A 353 -2.15 17.10 8.17
N ILE A 354 -3.06 16.23 7.68
CA ILE A 354 -3.38 16.15 6.24
C ILE A 354 -3.86 17.50 5.70
N ALA A 355 -4.76 18.18 6.43
CA ALA A 355 -5.28 19.49 6.03
C ALA A 355 -4.18 20.55 6.00
N ARG A 356 -3.34 20.62 7.05
CA ARG A 356 -2.19 21.54 7.11
C ARG A 356 -1.26 21.37 5.92
N ARG A 357 -0.86 20.14 5.63
CA ARG A 357 0.05 19.84 4.51
C ARG A 357 -0.56 20.14 3.16
N MET A 358 -1.87 19.91 3.01
CA MET A 358 -2.59 20.30 1.81
C MET A 358 -2.60 21.82 1.63
N VAL A 359 -2.86 22.58 2.69
CA VAL A 359 -2.82 24.05 2.66
C VAL A 359 -1.40 24.58 2.44
N GLU A 360 -0.37 23.91 2.95
CA GLU A 360 1.04 24.25 2.66
C GLU A 360 1.41 23.99 1.20
N LEU A 361 0.96 22.86 0.64
CA LEU A 361 1.22 22.46 -0.75
C LEU A 361 0.44 23.33 -1.74
N THR A 362 -0.85 23.55 -1.46
CA THR A 362 -1.80 24.23 -2.35
C THR A 362 -2.58 25.30 -1.58
N PRO A 363 -1.98 26.46 -1.25
CA PRO A 363 -2.57 27.48 -0.37
C PRO A 363 -3.93 28.02 -0.83
N GLY A 364 -4.21 28.00 -2.14
CA GLY A 364 -5.51 28.40 -2.69
C GLY A 364 -6.69 27.55 -2.19
N LEU A 365 -6.43 26.37 -1.61
CA LEU A 365 -7.47 25.49 -1.05
C LEU A 365 -7.88 25.84 0.38
N ARG A 366 -7.25 26.82 1.02
CA ARG A 366 -7.49 27.16 2.43
C ARG A 366 -8.96 27.42 2.77
N GLY A 367 -9.70 28.06 1.88
CA GLY A 367 -11.11 28.39 2.09
C GLY A 367 -12.09 27.26 1.81
N LEU A 368 -11.65 26.17 1.19
CA LEU A 368 -12.52 25.07 0.77
C LEU A 368 -12.98 24.26 1.98
N ARG A 369 -14.25 23.85 2.02
CA ARG A 369 -14.76 23.00 3.11
C ARG A 369 -14.28 21.57 2.97
N ALA A 370 -13.80 21.01 4.07
CA ALA A 370 -13.63 19.57 4.23
C ALA A 370 -15.02 18.96 4.46
N LYS A 371 -15.55 18.27 3.46
CA LYS A 371 -16.91 17.72 3.47
C LYS A 371 -16.99 16.39 4.22
N ARG A 372 -15.98 15.54 4.04
CA ARG A 372 -15.96 14.23 4.69
C ARG A 372 -14.55 13.72 4.87
N ALA A 373 -14.35 12.89 5.88
CA ALA A 373 -13.14 12.09 6.04
C ALA A 373 -13.48 10.63 6.28
N TRP A 374 -12.60 9.74 5.84
CA TRP A 374 -12.70 8.31 6.12
C TRP A 374 -11.31 7.71 6.19
N SER A 375 -11.25 6.44 6.59
CA SER A 375 -10.01 5.67 6.62
C SER A 375 -10.13 4.36 5.86
N GLY A 376 -8.99 3.77 5.52
CA GLY A 376 -8.84 2.40 5.05
C GLY A 376 -7.68 1.70 5.75
N ILE A 377 -7.78 0.38 5.90
CA ILE A 377 -6.69 -0.44 6.42
C ILE A 377 -5.93 -1.03 5.23
N ILE A 378 -4.68 -0.62 5.06
CA ILE A 378 -3.75 -1.24 4.12
C ILE A 378 -2.89 -2.27 4.85
N GLY A 379 -2.32 -3.20 4.09
CA GLY A 379 -1.35 -4.17 4.59
C GLY A 379 -0.07 -4.09 3.77
N PRO A 380 0.82 -3.12 4.01
CA PRO A 380 2.14 -3.13 3.39
C PRO A 380 2.96 -4.31 3.92
N SER A 381 3.74 -4.92 3.03
CA SER A 381 4.85 -5.76 3.45
C SER A 381 5.94 -4.94 4.15
N ALA A 382 6.89 -5.61 4.80
CA ALA A 382 8.01 -4.96 5.47
C ALA A 382 8.94 -4.14 4.55
N ASP A 383 8.96 -4.42 3.24
CA ASP A 383 9.74 -3.68 2.23
C ASP A 383 8.87 -2.77 1.34
N GLY A 384 7.55 -2.75 1.56
CA GLY A 384 6.59 -1.99 0.77
C GLY A 384 6.28 -2.58 -0.62
N GLN A 385 6.86 -3.72 -0.99
CA GLN A 385 6.58 -4.45 -2.23
C GLN A 385 5.56 -5.57 -2.00
N PRO A 386 4.65 -5.85 -2.94
CA PRO A 386 3.69 -6.92 -2.77
C PRO A 386 4.35 -8.31 -2.73
N ILE A 387 3.65 -9.25 -2.12
CA ILE A 387 3.98 -10.68 -2.13
C ILE A 387 3.05 -11.35 -3.14
N ILE A 388 3.63 -11.88 -4.22
CA ILE A 388 2.94 -12.61 -5.28
C ILE A 388 3.68 -13.94 -5.46
N ASP A 389 3.13 -15.02 -4.94
CA ASP A 389 3.86 -16.29 -4.84
C ASP A 389 2.95 -17.52 -4.80
N VAL A 390 3.50 -18.66 -5.22
CA VAL A 390 2.91 -20.00 -5.01
C VAL A 390 3.84 -20.76 -4.09
N ILE A 391 3.32 -21.18 -2.94
CA ILE A 391 4.09 -21.81 -1.89
C ILE A 391 4.22 -23.31 -2.17
N GLU A 392 5.45 -23.81 -2.09
CA GLU A 392 5.76 -25.23 -2.29
C GLU A 392 5.27 -26.08 -1.11
N GLU A 393 5.51 -25.61 0.12
CA GLU A 393 5.13 -26.30 1.35
C GLU A 393 4.41 -25.34 2.33
N PRO A 394 3.11 -25.56 2.63
CA PRO A 394 2.27 -26.62 2.10
C PRO A 394 1.87 -26.39 0.63
N SER A 395 1.72 -27.48 -0.12
CA SER A 395 1.25 -27.43 -1.51
C SER A 395 -0.20 -26.94 -1.61
N GLY A 396 -0.54 -26.27 -2.71
CA GLY A 396 -1.87 -25.70 -2.94
C GLY A 396 -2.10 -24.34 -2.27
N LEU A 397 -1.07 -23.71 -1.68
CA LEU A 397 -1.16 -22.37 -1.11
C LEU A 397 -0.58 -21.33 -2.08
N ALA A 398 -1.33 -20.27 -2.34
CA ALA A 398 -0.90 -19.12 -3.14
C ALA A 398 -1.15 -17.80 -2.38
N LEU A 399 -0.32 -16.79 -2.65
CA LEU A 399 -0.30 -15.51 -1.95
C LEU A 399 -0.35 -14.36 -2.96
N ALA A 400 -1.25 -13.41 -2.73
CA ALA A 400 -1.26 -12.12 -3.42
C ALA A 400 -1.67 -11.03 -2.43
N THR A 401 -0.70 -10.47 -1.69
CA THR A 401 -0.95 -9.51 -0.61
C THR A 401 0.24 -8.54 -0.43
N GLY A 402 0.26 -7.72 0.63
CA GLY A 402 1.42 -6.87 0.93
C GLY A 402 1.49 -5.56 0.13
N PHE A 403 0.47 -5.23 -0.67
CA PHE A 403 0.50 -4.11 -1.62
C PHE A 403 0.56 -2.70 -1.01
N GLY A 404 0.32 -2.57 0.30
CA GLY A 404 0.27 -1.27 0.96
C GLY A 404 -0.73 -0.31 0.29
N GLY A 405 -0.24 0.85 -0.16
CA GLY A 405 -1.05 1.90 -0.80
C GLY A 405 -1.21 1.78 -2.33
N ASN A 406 -0.42 0.93 -2.99
CA ASN A 406 -0.33 0.92 -4.47
C ASN A 406 -1.19 -0.16 -5.13
N GLY A 407 -1.81 -1.04 -4.34
CA GLY A 407 -2.50 -2.24 -4.83
C GLY A 407 -3.76 -1.99 -5.64
N PHE A 408 -4.31 -0.76 -5.65
CA PHE A 408 -5.48 -0.47 -6.47
C PHE A 408 -5.11 -0.29 -7.96
N GLY A 409 -4.02 0.42 -8.25
CA GLY A 409 -3.53 0.59 -9.62
C GLY A 409 -2.91 -0.68 -10.19
N THR A 410 -2.12 -1.41 -9.38
CA THR A 410 -1.41 -2.63 -9.83
C THR A 410 -2.22 -3.90 -9.67
N GLY A 411 -3.26 -3.89 -8.84
CA GLY A 411 -4.01 -5.08 -8.43
C GLY A 411 -4.59 -5.92 -9.58
N PRO A 412 -5.14 -5.33 -10.66
CA PRO A 412 -5.61 -6.10 -11.81
C PRO A 412 -4.49 -6.94 -12.44
N ALA A 413 -3.34 -6.33 -12.75
CA ALA A 413 -2.19 -7.02 -13.33
C ALA A 413 -1.61 -8.07 -12.36
N SER A 414 -1.53 -7.76 -11.07
CA SER A 414 -1.06 -8.70 -10.05
C SER A 414 -2.01 -9.89 -9.86
N GLY A 415 -3.32 -9.67 -9.98
CA GLY A 415 -4.34 -10.73 -9.97
C GLY A 415 -4.22 -11.65 -11.17
N GLU A 416 -3.95 -11.10 -12.35
CA GLU A 416 -3.69 -11.88 -13.56
C GLU A 416 -2.39 -12.69 -13.44
N ALA A 417 -1.30 -12.08 -12.94
CA ALA A 417 -0.03 -12.75 -12.73
C ALA A 417 -0.12 -13.93 -11.74
N ILE A 418 -0.81 -13.77 -10.60
CA ILE A 418 -0.98 -14.89 -9.66
C ILE A 418 -1.88 -15.99 -10.23
N ALA A 419 -2.88 -15.65 -11.04
CA ALA A 419 -3.70 -16.63 -11.73
C ALA A 419 -2.86 -17.46 -12.74
N GLU A 420 -1.98 -16.82 -13.50
CA GLU A 420 -1.06 -17.51 -14.41
C GLU A 420 -0.11 -18.46 -13.68
N LEU A 421 0.43 -18.02 -12.53
CA LEU A 421 1.28 -18.86 -11.68
C LEU A 421 0.53 -20.08 -11.16
N ILE A 422 -0.72 -19.92 -10.68
CA ILE A 422 -1.56 -21.02 -10.21
C ILE A 422 -1.85 -22.04 -11.33
N LEU A 423 -2.07 -21.55 -12.56
CA LEU A 423 -2.41 -22.36 -13.72
C LEU A 423 -1.21 -23.10 -14.31
N THR A 424 -0.06 -22.42 -14.42
CA THR A 424 1.04 -22.83 -15.31
C THR A 424 2.40 -22.89 -14.64
N ALA A 425 2.52 -22.46 -13.38
CA ALA A 425 3.79 -22.21 -12.70
C ALA A 425 4.70 -21.17 -13.41
N ALA A 426 4.15 -20.42 -14.36
CA ALA A 426 4.80 -19.34 -15.08
C ALA A 426 3.88 -18.11 -15.15
N THR A 427 4.45 -16.96 -15.48
CA THR A 427 3.74 -15.67 -15.57
C THR A 427 4.35 -14.85 -16.70
N SER A 428 3.50 -14.08 -17.37
CA SER A 428 3.85 -13.13 -18.44
C SER A 428 4.64 -11.91 -17.94
N VAL A 429 4.55 -11.62 -16.64
CA VAL A 429 5.33 -10.57 -15.96
C VAL A 429 6.23 -11.22 -14.91
N ASP A 430 7.50 -10.80 -14.85
CA ASP A 430 8.43 -11.31 -13.84
C ASP A 430 8.01 -10.92 -12.42
N THR A 431 7.61 -11.91 -11.63
CA THR A 431 7.24 -11.76 -10.21
C THR A 431 8.34 -12.22 -9.25
N THR A 432 9.54 -12.54 -9.74
CA THR A 432 10.63 -13.12 -8.92
C THR A 432 10.99 -12.22 -7.73
N ALA A 433 11.10 -10.91 -7.96
CA ALA A 433 11.36 -9.93 -6.90
C ALA A 433 10.20 -9.75 -5.90
N MET A 434 9.04 -10.33 -6.18
CA MET A 434 7.82 -10.27 -5.37
C MET A 434 7.50 -11.61 -4.67
N ARG A 435 8.37 -12.62 -4.78
CA ARG A 435 8.21 -13.89 -4.03
C ARG A 435 8.45 -13.73 -2.54
N LEU A 436 7.79 -14.53 -1.71
CA LEU A 436 7.89 -14.48 -0.25
C LEU A 436 9.32 -14.75 0.23
N GLU A 437 10.05 -15.60 -0.49
CA GLU A 437 11.41 -16.00 -0.18
C GLU A 437 12.37 -14.82 0.02
N ARG A 438 12.13 -13.66 -0.60
CA ARG A 438 12.96 -12.46 -0.40
C ARG A 438 13.02 -11.98 1.06
N PHE A 439 12.07 -12.41 1.89
CA PHE A 439 12.03 -12.10 3.33
C PHE A 439 12.61 -13.21 4.20
N ARG A 440 12.91 -14.38 3.63
CA ARG A 440 13.64 -15.40 4.36
C ARG A 440 15.05 -14.86 4.59
N ALA A 441 15.55 -15.07 5.81
CA ALA A 441 16.97 -14.91 6.02
C ALA A 441 17.67 -15.85 5.02
N PRO A 442 18.70 -15.38 4.29
CA PRO A 442 19.48 -16.28 3.45
C PRO A 442 20.00 -17.43 4.33
N SER A 443 19.71 -18.67 3.94
CA SER A 443 20.17 -19.89 4.62
C SER A 443 21.68 -20.03 4.56
#